data_AF-A0A9D8DWV1-F1
#
_entry.id   AF-A0A9D8DWV1-F1
#
_cell.length_a   1.000
_cell.length_b   1.000
_cell.length_c   1.000
_cell.angle_alpha   90.00
_cell.angle_beta   90.00
_cell.angle_gamma   90.00
#
_symmetry.space_group_name_H-M   'P 1'
#
loop_
_entity.id
_entity.type
_entity.pdbx_description
1 polymer ?
#
loop_
_entity_poly.entity_id
_entity_poly.type
_entity_poly.pdbx_seq_one_letter_code
_entity_poly.pdbx_strand_id
1 'polypeptide(L)'
;MNGHRLTGGKAVVAVRLTALTGRPDRRQGRRAVRALGCIAVIAAVGVVFAPSADAGKAGKSGKSNRFVVYTVNRDRQVIDRNQPGPDNTDLVHHVHAISRTQGGPVIGDAYAQSEVVALDASKGIDVRLVEIGYEVPGGWIFTRGFSTLPIGTFPQPGWTATYAVVGSTGKYAGARGTEKLTLLNDLTVKHEFELRR
;
A
#
# COMPACT_ATOMS: atom_id res chain seq x y z
N MET A 1 53.50 21.83 22.54
CA MET A 1 54.03 20.47 22.32
C MET A 1 52.87 19.54 22.02
N ASN A 2 53.03 18.75 20.97
CA ASN A 2 52.35 17.49 20.62
C ASN A 2 50.86 17.50 20.26
N GLY A 3 50.63 17.50 18.94
CA GLY A 3 49.40 17.02 18.33
C GLY A 3 49.36 15.49 18.25
N HIS A 4 48.14 14.96 18.12
CA HIS A 4 47.91 13.58 17.73
C HIS A 4 47.07 13.53 16.46
N ARG A 5 47.71 12.99 15.43
CA ARG A 5 47.19 12.73 14.09
C ARG A 5 46.66 11.29 14.08
N LEU A 6 45.37 11.09 13.82
CA LEU A 6 44.79 9.78 13.60
C LEU A 6 44.60 9.57 12.09
N THR A 7 45.48 8.76 11.51
CA THR A 7 45.37 8.24 10.14
C THR A 7 44.83 6.82 10.20
N GLY A 8 43.55 6.64 9.85
CA GLY A 8 42.92 5.32 9.69
C GLY A 8 42.63 5.08 8.21
N GLY A 9 43.38 4.18 7.59
CA GLY A 9 43.28 3.81 6.17
C GLY A 9 42.00 3.05 5.85
N LYS A 10 41.41 3.37 4.69
CA LYS A 10 40.32 2.60 4.09
C LYS A 10 40.93 1.46 3.27
N ALA A 11 40.70 0.22 3.70
CA ALA A 11 40.93 -0.96 2.88
C ALA A 11 39.77 -1.11 1.88
N VAL A 12 40.07 -0.99 0.59
CA VAL A 12 39.13 -1.27 -0.50
C VAL A 12 39.29 -2.74 -0.86
N VAL A 13 38.33 -3.58 -0.46
CA VAL A 13 38.23 -4.97 -0.90
C VAL A 13 37.48 -4.99 -2.23
N ALA A 14 38.22 -5.19 -3.32
CA ALA A 14 37.64 -5.42 -4.64
C ALA A 14 37.18 -6.88 -4.73
N VAL A 15 35.87 -7.11 -4.64
CA VAL A 15 35.26 -8.42 -4.92
C VAL A 15 35.07 -8.54 -6.43
N ARG A 16 35.85 -9.43 -7.05
CA ARG A 16 35.81 -9.74 -8.47
C ARG A 16 34.66 -10.72 -8.72
N LEU A 17 33.56 -10.24 -9.30
CA LEU A 17 32.42 -11.08 -9.68
C LEU A 17 32.73 -11.83 -10.99
N THR A 18 32.94 -13.13 -10.92
CA THR A 18 33.10 -13.99 -12.10
C THR A 18 31.72 -14.30 -12.69
N ALA A 19 31.46 -13.79 -13.90
CA ALA A 19 30.25 -14.08 -14.66
C ALA A 19 30.25 -15.53 -15.18
N LEU A 20 29.33 -16.35 -14.67
CA LEU A 20 28.99 -17.65 -15.25
C LEU A 20 27.99 -17.45 -16.40
N THR A 21 28.51 -17.49 -17.63
CA THR A 21 27.70 -17.48 -18.85
C THR A 21 27.24 -18.91 -19.17
N GLY A 22 26.02 -19.24 -18.72
CA GLY A 22 25.33 -20.46 -19.14
C GLY A 22 24.76 -20.31 -20.55
N ARG A 23 25.33 -21.04 -21.51
CA ARG A 23 24.82 -21.19 -22.88
C ARG A 23 23.56 -22.07 -22.89
N PRO A 24 22.44 -21.66 -23.51
CA PRO A 24 21.37 -22.60 -23.84
C PRO A 24 21.71 -23.37 -25.12
N ASP A 25 21.55 -24.68 -25.01
CA ASP A 25 21.90 -25.73 -25.96
C ASP A 25 21.07 -25.63 -27.26
N ARG A 26 21.76 -25.69 -28.40
CA ARG A 26 21.19 -25.76 -29.75
C ARG A 26 20.89 -27.22 -30.06
N ARG A 27 19.62 -27.63 -29.97
CA ARG A 27 19.13 -28.83 -30.68
C ARG A 27 17.93 -28.49 -31.55
N GLN A 28 18.25 -27.91 -32.72
CA GLN A 28 17.41 -27.95 -33.91
C GLN A 28 17.42 -29.39 -34.46
N GLY A 29 16.33 -30.12 -34.24
CA GLY A 29 16.03 -31.38 -34.91
C GLY A 29 14.83 -31.19 -35.83
N ARG A 30 15.08 -30.87 -37.10
CA ARG A 30 14.11 -30.99 -38.19
C ARG A 30 13.61 -32.43 -38.28
N ARG A 31 12.29 -32.67 -38.21
CA ARG A 31 11.58 -33.62 -39.08
C ARG A 31 10.12 -33.19 -39.24
N ALA A 32 9.80 -32.76 -40.46
CA ALA A 32 8.44 -32.68 -40.97
C ALA A 32 8.03 -34.06 -41.47
N VAL A 33 6.89 -34.59 -41.03
CA VAL A 33 6.04 -35.48 -41.83
C VAL A 33 4.57 -35.21 -41.45
N ARG A 34 3.77 -35.01 -42.48
CA ARG A 34 2.32 -34.79 -42.49
C ARG A 34 1.57 -36.05 -42.05
N ALA A 35 0.46 -35.91 -41.34
CA ALA A 35 -0.68 -36.80 -41.49
C ALA A 35 -1.96 -36.12 -41.02
N LEU A 36 -2.92 -36.04 -41.95
CA LEU A 36 -4.33 -35.74 -41.73
C LEU A 36 -4.91 -36.65 -40.63
N GLY A 37 -5.80 -36.09 -39.82
CA GLY A 37 -6.64 -36.86 -38.91
C GLY A 37 -7.70 -35.96 -38.29
N CYS A 38 -8.81 -35.79 -39.01
CA CYS A 38 -10.03 -35.19 -38.48
C CYS A 38 -10.59 -36.06 -37.35
N ILE A 39 -10.55 -35.57 -36.10
CA ILE A 39 -11.56 -35.92 -35.08
C ILE A 39 -11.93 -34.63 -34.37
N ALA A 40 -13.15 -34.17 -34.65
CA ALA A 40 -13.82 -33.13 -33.90
C ALA A 40 -14.20 -33.70 -32.52
N VAL A 41 -13.73 -33.07 -31.45
CA VAL A 41 -14.34 -33.20 -30.11
C VAL A 41 -14.80 -31.81 -29.71
N ILE A 42 -16.09 -31.57 -29.89
CA ILE A 42 -16.79 -30.43 -29.31
C ILE A 42 -16.84 -30.69 -27.81
N ALA A 43 -15.85 -30.18 -27.07
CA ALA A 43 -15.96 -30.04 -25.63
C ALA A 43 -16.89 -28.85 -25.36
N ALA A 44 -18.17 -29.14 -25.18
CA ALA A 44 -19.12 -28.20 -24.61
C ALA A 44 -18.68 -27.90 -23.17
N VAL A 45 -17.84 -26.88 -23.01
CA VAL A 45 -17.65 -26.22 -21.71
C VAL A 45 -18.95 -25.48 -21.44
N GLY A 46 -19.84 -26.12 -20.70
CA GLY A 46 -20.98 -25.46 -20.10
C GLY A 46 -20.46 -24.36 -19.18
N VAL A 47 -20.48 -23.12 -19.67
CA VAL A 47 -20.40 -21.94 -18.81
C VAL A 47 -21.68 -21.96 -17.98
N VAL A 48 -21.60 -22.57 -16.81
CA VAL A 48 -22.59 -22.36 -15.76
C VAL A 48 -22.41 -20.90 -15.37
N PHE A 49 -23.25 -20.04 -15.94
CA PHE A 49 -23.49 -18.72 -15.38
C PHE A 49 -24.02 -18.96 -13.97
N ALA A 50 -23.12 -18.86 -12.99
CA ALA A 50 -23.53 -18.71 -11.61
C ALA A 50 -24.51 -17.52 -11.58
N PRO A 51 -25.69 -17.65 -10.97
CA PRO A 51 -26.56 -16.50 -10.76
C PRO A 51 -25.71 -15.44 -10.07
N SER A 52 -25.57 -14.29 -10.73
CA SER A 52 -24.95 -13.12 -10.14
C SER A 52 -25.54 -12.97 -8.76
N ALA A 53 -24.68 -13.03 -7.74
CA ALA A 53 -25.08 -12.80 -6.37
C ALA A 53 -25.89 -11.50 -6.37
N ASP A 54 -27.17 -11.67 -6.12
CA ASP A 54 -28.16 -10.61 -5.97
C ASP A 54 -27.51 -9.56 -5.07
N ALA A 55 -27.25 -8.38 -5.63
CA ALA A 55 -26.69 -7.25 -4.92
C ALA A 55 -27.72 -6.90 -3.85
N GLY A 56 -27.55 -7.52 -2.69
CA GLY A 56 -28.52 -7.53 -1.60
C GLY A 56 -29.01 -6.12 -1.37
N LYS A 57 -30.32 -5.96 -1.57
CA LYS A 57 -31.17 -4.82 -1.20
C LYS A 57 -30.36 -3.74 -0.49
N ALA A 58 -29.99 -2.68 -1.21
CA ALA A 58 -29.45 -1.46 -0.64
C ALA A 58 -30.38 -1.01 0.49
N GLY A 59 -30.00 -1.35 1.73
CA GLY A 59 -30.78 -1.06 2.91
C GLY A 59 -31.02 0.44 2.97
N LYS A 60 -32.23 0.82 3.39
CA LYS A 60 -32.65 2.19 3.68
C LYS A 60 -31.46 2.99 4.21
N SER A 61 -31.05 4.03 3.49
CA SER A 61 -29.85 4.81 3.80
C SER A 61 -29.86 5.26 5.27
N GLY A 62 -29.12 4.55 6.12
CA GLY A 62 -28.92 4.94 7.51
C GLY A 62 -28.34 6.36 7.55
N LYS A 63 -28.70 7.13 8.58
CA LYS A 63 -28.15 8.48 8.77
C LYS A 63 -26.63 8.40 8.77
N SER A 64 -26.01 9.03 7.78
CA SER A 64 -24.56 9.08 7.67
C SER A 64 -23.99 9.98 8.76
N ASN A 65 -23.04 9.47 9.55
CA ASN A 65 -22.32 10.25 10.55
C ASN A 65 -21.00 10.74 9.93
N ARG A 66 -20.81 12.05 9.89
CA ARG A 66 -19.61 12.69 9.35
C ARG A 66 -18.83 13.38 10.44
N PHE A 67 -17.51 13.21 10.43
CA PHE A 67 -16.63 13.97 11.32
C PHE A 67 -15.24 14.13 10.70
N VAL A 68 -14.52 15.13 11.19
CA VAL A 68 -13.17 15.46 10.74
C VAL A 68 -12.20 15.33 11.91
N VAL A 69 -11.03 14.80 11.63
CA VAL A 69 -9.87 14.87 12.52
C VAL A 69 -8.63 15.28 11.73
N TYR A 70 -7.62 15.72 12.45
CA TYR A 70 -6.31 16.04 11.90
C TYR A 70 -5.29 15.12 12.55
N THR A 71 -4.34 14.64 11.77
CA THR A 71 -3.21 13.89 12.28
C THR A 71 -1.91 14.64 12.07
N VAL A 72 -0.98 14.50 13.01
CA VAL A 72 0.39 15.01 12.88
C VAL A 72 1.35 13.85 13.08
N ASN A 73 2.23 13.61 12.12
CA ASN A 73 3.25 12.57 12.20
C ASN A 73 4.20 12.82 13.38
N ARG A 74 4.32 11.85 14.28
CA ARG A 74 5.22 11.89 15.46
C ARG A 74 6.44 11.00 15.29
N ASP A 75 6.26 9.85 14.66
CA ASP A 75 7.33 8.89 14.41
C ASP A 75 7.13 8.23 13.05
N ARG A 76 8.24 7.94 12.37
CA ARG A 76 8.27 7.25 11.09
C ARG A 76 9.42 6.26 11.07
N GLN A 77 9.08 4.99 10.82
CA GLN A 77 10.04 3.91 10.66
C GLN A 77 9.93 3.36 9.24
N VAL A 78 11.03 3.43 8.49
CA VAL A 78 11.14 2.79 7.18
C VAL A 78 11.87 1.47 7.38
N ILE A 79 11.21 0.38 7.01
CA ILE A 79 11.75 -0.96 7.06
C ILE A 79 12.02 -1.35 5.61
N ASP A 80 13.18 -0.92 5.11
CA ASP A 80 13.75 -1.33 3.83
C ASP A 80 14.51 -2.64 4.08
N ARG A 81 14.07 -3.72 3.42
CA ARG A 81 14.60 -5.07 3.67
C ARG A 81 15.55 -5.57 2.60
N ASN A 82 15.75 -4.87 1.47
CA ASN A 82 16.57 -5.42 0.39
C ASN A 82 17.05 -4.39 -0.65
N GLN A 83 18.39 -4.32 -0.77
CA GLN A 83 19.13 -3.60 -1.82
C GLN A 83 18.85 -2.09 -1.93
N PRO A 84 19.80 -1.28 -2.42
CA PRO A 84 19.55 0.13 -2.62
C PRO A 84 18.43 0.39 -3.66
N GLY A 85 17.35 1.03 -3.24
CA GLY A 85 16.26 1.52 -4.11
C GLY A 85 14.90 0.96 -3.71
N PRO A 86 13.79 1.55 -4.22
CA PRO A 86 12.45 1.09 -3.86
C PRO A 86 12.21 -0.36 -4.31
N ASP A 87 11.72 -1.20 -3.42
CA ASP A 87 11.42 -2.60 -3.71
C ASP A 87 9.96 -3.00 -3.39
N ASN A 88 9.53 -4.12 -3.99
CA ASN A 88 8.32 -4.80 -3.57
C ASN A 88 8.61 -5.48 -2.23
N THR A 89 8.34 -4.78 -1.13
CA THR A 89 8.33 -5.20 0.28
C THR A 89 8.68 -4.05 1.22
N ASP A 90 9.06 -2.89 0.67
CA ASP A 90 9.25 -1.67 1.44
C ASP A 90 8.01 -1.36 2.30
N LEU A 91 8.26 -1.35 3.61
CA LEU A 91 7.27 -1.09 4.63
C LEU A 91 7.58 0.24 5.30
N VAL A 92 6.57 1.09 5.43
CA VAL A 92 6.67 2.31 6.22
C VAL A 92 5.61 2.29 7.30
N HIS A 93 6.06 2.45 8.55
CA HIS A 93 5.19 2.61 9.70
C HIS A 93 5.20 4.05 10.16
N HIS A 94 4.03 4.54 10.55
CA HIS A 94 3.87 5.86 11.14
C HIS A 94 3.05 5.80 12.42
N VAL A 95 3.42 6.66 13.36
CA VAL A 95 2.60 6.99 14.53
C VAL A 95 2.20 8.45 14.43
N HIS A 96 0.92 8.74 14.57
CA HIS A 96 0.40 10.10 14.49
C HIS A 96 -0.40 10.51 15.72
N ALA A 97 -0.28 11.77 16.11
CA ALA A 97 -1.19 12.42 17.05
C ALA A 97 -2.52 12.76 16.37
N ILE A 98 -3.67 12.48 16.97
CA ILE A 98 -4.98 12.89 16.45
C ILE A 98 -5.49 14.13 17.20
N SER A 99 -5.99 15.15 16.50
CA SER A 99 -6.72 16.29 17.06
C SER A 99 -8.05 16.54 16.31
N ARG A 100 -9.01 17.22 16.94
CA ARG A 100 -10.29 17.61 16.27
C ARG A 100 -10.13 18.82 15.35
N THR A 101 -9.14 19.66 15.63
CA THR A 101 -8.86 20.90 14.91
C THR A 101 -7.39 20.98 14.55
N GLN A 102 -7.09 21.77 13.51
CA GLN A 102 -5.79 22.36 13.18
C GLN A 102 -4.90 22.63 14.39
N GLY A 103 -3.95 21.77 14.78
CA GLY A 103 -3.05 22.05 15.91
C GLY A 103 -3.71 22.09 17.30
N GLY A 104 -4.93 21.55 17.42
CA GLY A 104 -5.66 21.49 18.68
C GLY A 104 -5.14 20.42 19.66
N PRO A 105 -5.79 20.28 20.83
CA PRO A 105 -5.45 19.25 21.81
C PRO A 105 -5.50 17.84 21.20
N VAL A 106 -4.55 17.01 21.60
CA VAL A 106 -4.49 15.60 21.21
C VAL A 106 -5.62 14.83 21.87
N ILE A 107 -6.35 14.05 21.08
CA ILE A 107 -7.51 13.25 21.52
C ILE A 107 -7.31 11.74 21.32
N GLY A 108 -6.17 11.33 20.79
CA GLY A 108 -5.84 9.93 20.53
C GLY A 108 -4.67 9.80 19.56
N ASP A 109 -4.49 8.59 19.04
CA ASP A 109 -3.35 8.22 18.22
C ASP A 109 -3.80 7.43 16.98
N ALA A 110 -3.07 7.58 15.88
CA ALA A 110 -3.24 6.76 14.69
C ALA A 110 -1.97 6.00 14.37
N TYR A 111 -2.13 4.74 13.97
CA TYR A 111 -1.05 3.85 13.56
C TYR A 111 -1.27 3.50 12.10
N ALA A 112 -0.34 3.90 11.24
CA ALA A 112 -0.44 3.65 9.80
C ALA A 112 0.69 2.75 9.32
N GLN A 113 0.36 1.88 8.38
CA GLN A 113 1.31 1.08 7.62
C GLN A 113 1.05 1.31 6.14
N SER A 114 2.11 1.47 5.36
CA SER A 114 2.05 1.39 3.90
C SER A 114 3.08 0.39 3.38
N GLU A 115 2.65 -0.47 2.46
CA GLU A 115 3.47 -1.49 1.80
C GLU A 115 3.43 -1.30 0.29
N VAL A 116 4.59 -1.30 -0.38
CA VAL A 116 4.64 -1.36 -1.85
C VAL A 116 4.26 -2.76 -2.31
N VAL A 117 3.08 -2.89 -2.91
CA VAL A 117 2.51 -4.17 -3.35
C VAL A 117 2.63 -4.43 -4.84
N ALA A 118 2.89 -3.37 -5.63
CA ALA A 118 3.20 -3.50 -7.05
C ALA A 118 4.04 -2.32 -7.55
N LEU A 119 4.88 -2.60 -8.55
CA LEU A 119 5.66 -1.63 -9.30
C LEU A 119 5.27 -1.72 -10.79
N ASP A 120 4.92 -0.59 -11.39
CA ASP A 120 4.74 -0.46 -12.85
C ASP A 120 5.83 0.46 -13.39
N ALA A 121 6.97 -0.14 -13.72
CA ALA A 121 8.13 0.57 -14.25
C ALA A 121 7.84 1.27 -15.59
N SER A 122 6.88 0.77 -16.39
CA SER A 122 6.52 1.38 -17.66
C SER A 122 5.83 2.74 -17.49
N LYS A 123 5.11 2.90 -16.38
CA LYS A 123 4.43 4.16 -16.02
C LYS A 123 5.19 4.96 -14.96
N GLY A 124 6.27 4.42 -14.41
CA GLY A 124 7.04 5.05 -13.35
C GLY A 124 6.28 5.21 -12.03
N ILE A 125 5.36 4.28 -11.73
CA ILE A 125 4.52 4.33 -10.51
C ILE A 125 4.71 3.09 -9.64
N ASP A 126 4.51 3.27 -8.34
CA ASP A 126 4.29 2.22 -7.36
C ASP A 126 2.84 2.26 -6.86
N VAL A 127 2.32 1.10 -6.47
CA VAL A 127 1.02 0.93 -5.83
C VAL A 127 1.27 0.48 -4.40
N ARG A 128 0.72 1.22 -3.45
CA ARG A 128 0.86 0.96 -2.03
C ARG A 128 -0.46 0.53 -1.43
N LEU A 129 -0.46 -0.60 -0.72
CA LEU A 129 -1.55 -0.92 0.21
C LEU A 129 -1.31 -0.10 1.48
N VAL A 130 -2.34 0.63 1.90
CA VAL A 130 -2.29 1.47 3.10
C VAL A 130 -3.35 1.01 4.08
N GLU A 131 -2.94 0.83 5.33
CA GLU A 131 -3.78 0.46 6.46
C GLU A 131 -3.60 1.46 7.59
N ILE A 132 -4.70 1.91 8.19
CA ILE A 132 -4.64 2.87 9.29
C ILE A 132 -5.62 2.48 10.39
N GLY A 133 -5.12 2.35 11.62
CA GLY A 133 -5.90 2.21 12.83
C GLY A 133 -5.96 3.51 13.60
N TYR A 134 -7.15 4.04 13.84
CA TYR A 134 -7.40 5.26 14.60
C TYR A 134 -7.96 4.92 15.97
N GLU A 135 -7.23 5.25 17.03
CA GLU A 135 -7.74 5.29 18.38
C GLU A 135 -8.31 6.68 18.68
N VAL A 136 -9.62 6.80 18.73
CA VAL A 136 -10.32 8.06 18.99
C VAL A 136 -11.27 7.91 20.18
N PRO A 137 -11.72 9.01 20.82
CA PRO A 137 -12.56 8.92 22.01
C PRO A 137 -13.82 8.09 21.73
N GLY A 138 -13.95 6.95 22.42
CA GLY A 138 -15.08 6.03 22.31
C GLY A 138 -14.86 4.81 21.41
N GLY A 139 -13.68 4.61 20.80
CA GLY A 139 -13.34 3.34 20.16
C GLY A 139 -12.35 3.45 19.01
N TRP A 140 -12.16 2.34 18.30
CA TRP A 140 -11.26 2.24 17.17
C TRP A 140 -12.00 2.33 15.84
N ILE A 141 -11.31 2.85 14.83
CA ILE A 141 -11.74 2.82 13.43
C ILE A 141 -10.55 2.31 12.60
N PHE A 142 -10.81 1.37 11.70
CA PHE A 142 -9.79 0.79 10.82
C PHE A 142 -10.12 1.12 9.37
N THR A 143 -9.16 1.68 8.65
CA THR A 143 -9.30 2.00 7.23
C THR A 143 -8.24 1.27 6.40
N ARG A 144 -8.60 0.98 5.15
CA ARG A 144 -7.72 0.32 4.18
C ARG A 144 -8.00 0.86 2.79
N GLY A 145 -6.94 1.06 2.02
CA GLY A 145 -7.06 1.40 0.60
C GLY A 145 -5.74 1.33 -0.14
N PHE A 146 -5.76 1.77 -1.39
CA PHE A 146 -4.58 1.82 -2.23
C PHE A 146 -4.20 3.26 -2.53
N SER A 147 -2.89 3.51 -2.60
CA SER A 147 -2.31 4.74 -3.11
C SER A 147 -1.45 4.43 -4.33
N THR A 148 -1.45 5.32 -5.31
CA THR A 148 -0.57 5.24 -6.47
C THR A 148 0.32 6.47 -6.49
N LEU A 149 1.62 6.27 -6.49
CA LEU A 149 2.62 7.32 -6.40
C LEU A 149 3.73 7.09 -7.44
N PRO A 150 4.44 8.13 -7.88
CA PRO A 150 5.68 7.93 -8.61
C PRO A 150 6.68 7.11 -7.77
N ILE A 151 7.40 6.21 -8.43
CA ILE A 151 8.35 5.30 -7.77
C ILE A 151 9.33 6.09 -6.89
N GLY A 152 9.50 5.66 -5.65
CA GLY A 152 10.48 6.24 -4.72
C GLY A 152 10.11 7.62 -4.17
N THR A 153 8.88 8.08 -4.41
CA THR A 153 8.41 9.37 -3.90
C THR A 153 7.47 9.21 -2.71
N PHE A 154 7.16 10.33 -2.06
CA PHE A 154 6.16 10.40 -1.00
C PHE A 154 5.08 11.42 -1.38
N PRO A 155 3.85 11.29 -0.84
CA PRO A 155 2.81 12.29 -1.03
C PRO A 155 3.31 13.70 -0.72
N GLN A 156 2.93 14.66 -1.56
CA GLN A 156 3.25 16.08 -1.40
C GLN A 156 2.01 16.86 -0.92
N PRO A 157 2.17 18.05 -0.31
CA PRO A 157 1.02 18.86 0.11
C PRO A 157 -0.02 19.05 -1.00
N GLY A 158 -1.30 18.90 -0.64
CA GLY A 158 -2.43 18.85 -1.56
C GLY A 158 -2.79 17.45 -2.06
N TRP A 159 -1.96 16.44 -1.83
CA TRP A 159 -2.29 15.06 -2.19
C TRP A 159 -3.52 14.55 -1.42
N THR A 160 -4.34 13.75 -2.09
CA THR A 160 -5.56 13.17 -1.50
C THR A 160 -5.69 11.68 -1.83
N ALA A 161 -6.34 10.94 -0.94
CA ALA A 161 -6.76 9.57 -1.17
C ALA A 161 -8.10 9.29 -0.49
N THR A 162 -8.78 8.23 -0.91
CA THR A 162 -10.00 7.75 -0.26
C THR A 162 -9.86 6.28 0.06
N TYR A 163 -10.03 5.94 1.34
CA TYR A 163 -9.93 4.59 1.86
C TYR A 163 -11.28 4.09 2.37
N ALA A 164 -11.44 2.78 2.37
CA ALA A 164 -12.63 2.14 2.92
C ALA A 164 -12.46 1.99 4.44
N VAL A 165 -13.53 2.24 5.19
CA VAL A 165 -13.62 1.87 6.61
C VAL A 165 -14.01 0.40 6.68
N VAL A 166 -13.05 -0.43 7.07
CA VAL A 166 -13.15 -1.90 7.05
C VAL A 166 -13.56 -2.50 8.39
N GLY A 167 -13.39 -1.75 9.48
CA GLY A 167 -13.71 -2.23 10.83
C GLY A 167 -13.78 -1.09 11.83
N SER A 168 -14.39 -1.38 12.99
CA SER A 168 -14.58 -0.39 14.06
C SER A 168 -14.99 -1.06 15.37
N THR A 169 -14.74 -0.40 16.50
CA THR A 169 -15.10 -0.86 17.86
C THR A 169 -15.78 0.23 18.68
N GLY A 170 -16.26 -0.12 19.88
CA GLY A 170 -16.87 0.82 20.81
C GLY A 170 -18.09 1.54 20.23
N LYS A 171 -18.17 2.87 20.39
CA LYS A 171 -19.29 3.68 19.86
C LYS A 171 -19.41 3.63 18.34
N TYR A 172 -18.33 3.23 17.66
CA TYR A 172 -18.28 3.10 16.21
C TYR A 172 -18.56 1.67 15.73
N ALA A 173 -18.73 0.70 16.62
CA ALA A 173 -18.89 -0.71 16.27
C ALA A 173 -19.93 -0.94 15.16
N GLY A 174 -19.54 -1.77 14.19
CA GLY A 174 -20.36 -2.10 13.01
C GLY A 174 -20.35 -1.02 11.92
N ALA A 175 -19.75 0.14 12.13
CA ALA A 175 -19.68 1.18 11.11
C ALA A 175 -18.88 0.73 9.88
N ARG A 176 -19.35 1.15 8.71
CA ARG A 176 -18.70 1.06 7.40
C ARG A 176 -18.76 2.42 6.71
N GLY A 177 -17.98 2.60 5.66
CA GLY A 177 -18.02 3.83 4.87
C GLY A 177 -16.65 4.19 4.34
N THR A 178 -16.34 5.47 4.28
CA THR A 178 -15.13 5.99 3.65
C THR A 178 -14.41 6.98 4.54
N GLU A 179 -13.11 7.04 4.33
CA GLU A 179 -12.24 8.09 4.81
C GLU A 179 -11.62 8.79 3.61
N LYS A 180 -11.70 10.12 3.56
CA LYS A 180 -10.90 10.92 2.63
C LYS A 180 -9.75 11.58 3.38
N LEU A 181 -8.54 11.40 2.88
CA LEU A 181 -7.33 12.01 3.39
C LEU A 181 -6.93 13.20 2.51
N THR A 182 -6.39 14.25 3.13
CA THR A 182 -5.74 15.37 2.43
C THR A 182 -4.47 15.74 3.17
N LEU A 183 -3.32 15.60 2.52
CA LEU A 183 -2.04 16.06 3.08
C LEU A 183 -2.00 17.58 3.02
N LEU A 184 -1.97 18.26 4.17
CA LEU A 184 -2.01 19.72 4.24
C LEU A 184 -0.61 20.34 4.15
N ASN A 185 0.37 19.68 4.75
CA ASN A 185 1.78 20.01 4.76
C ASN A 185 2.59 18.73 5.04
N ASP A 186 3.92 18.82 5.15
CA ASP A 186 4.81 17.67 5.32
C ASP A 186 4.50 16.77 6.53
N LEU A 187 3.76 17.27 7.52
CA LEU A 187 3.49 16.57 8.77
C LEU A 187 2.00 16.34 9.05
N THR A 188 1.13 17.17 8.47
CA THR A 188 -0.28 17.28 8.87
C THR A 188 -1.20 16.70 7.80
N VAL A 189 -2.08 15.78 8.19
CA VAL A 189 -3.11 15.21 7.32
C VAL A 189 -4.49 15.53 7.88
N LYS A 190 -5.42 15.96 7.01
CA LYS A 190 -6.85 16.07 7.32
C LYS A 190 -7.54 14.77 6.94
N HIS A 191 -8.36 14.25 7.85
CA HIS A 191 -9.15 13.04 7.66
C HIS A 191 -10.63 13.38 7.74
N GLU A 192 -11.38 13.06 6.70
CA GLU A 192 -12.81 13.28 6.60
C GLU A 192 -13.52 11.93 6.56
N PHE A 193 -14.16 11.54 7.66
CA PHE A 193 -14.87 10.28 7.78
C PHE A 193 -16.34 10.44 7.40
N GLU A 194 -16.84 9.49 6.62
CA GLU A 194 -18.26 9.30 6.38
C GLU A 194 -18.63 7.86 6.76
N LEU A 195 -19.32 7.71 7.89
CA LEU A 195 -19.71 6.42 8.46
C LEU A 195 -21.20 6.14 8.33
N ARG A 196 -21.55 4.90 8.06
CA ARG A 196 -22.91 4.35 7.99
C ARG A 196 -22.98 3.05 8.80
N ARG A 197 -24.15 2.74 9.35
CA ARG A 197 -24.45 1.49 10.04
C ARG A 197 -25.42 0.66 9.23
#